data_AF-A0A957C9T2-F1
#
_entry.id   AF-A0A957C9T2-F1
#
_cell.length_a   1.000
_cell.length_b   1.000
_cell.length_c   1.000
_cell.angle_alpha   90.00
_cell.angle_beta   90.00
_cell.angle_gamma   90.00
#
_symmetry.space_group_name_H-M   'P 1'
#
loop_
_entity.id
_entity.type
_entity.pdbx_description
1 polymer ?
#
loop_
_entity_poly.entity_id
_entity_poly.type
_entity_poly.pdbx_seq_one_letter_code
_entity_poly.pdbx_strand_id
1 'polypeptide(L)'
;MRNIRLIFIFCFLGLMLMLQGRLGETAVQAAPVGSGSVPRVNVPYTTAVEPNIPVPDRAITWFGQVGPTTQSYADVRFIYNSEKLHVVFHIIDRYLFYDVTPTPAEMPNWDAATIYLDLDGNSGSTPDGNAYRFMGQLSSLNDSRTGFDVAYVGNGSGWTQTSLDFETFIGTQTTNGLNNTTGDDDGWNLNIRIPWSSLGLSGPPAEGTVWGLGLTLHDEDGTAHENRHWPESLNSTSPASWGQLHFGLPSYTPPGGVSGSSTLVIRDGENGAVVPDGHVGGGTLCGDAWPYWEDWGTTNYAHASQVNIQNQWNLGDWPCFSKYYITFPLDALPPGQAVVSASLSMYHFGNSLPSEAEPSLIQVFTVASDWNENSIVWNNAPRPLENVARTWVDPIPAGGSGKFVTWDLSAAVAEAYANGQPLRLALYSADNAMHSGKYFAASETFNPERRPTLEITYGSAYGFTVSVDQVVQTAVPGSSAQYELTVLPTGGFGTAVTFQANSVPSGVNVTIPPGGVTPPGSKTITISHTNPSQTVGGLYAVPITVSGDGVQRTLTLYLLVNGSQTFLPLTQR
;
A
#
# COMPACT_ATOMS: atom_id res chain seq x y z
N MET A 1 -51.21 55.09 12.22
CA MET A 1 -52.16 55.40 11.10
C MET A 1 -51.50 56.36 10.13
N ARG A 2 -51.96 56.42 8.87
CA ARG A 2 -51.50 57.28 7.75
C ARG A 2 -50.09 57.05 7.17
N ASN A 3 -50.07 56.27 6.08
CA ASN A 3 -49.73 56.72 4.72
C ASN A 3 -48.33 57.31 4.37
N ILE A 4 -47.49 56.46 3.75
CA ILE A 4 -47.16 56.46 2.30
C ILE A 4 -46.18 57.53 1.72
N ARG A 5 -45.02 57.03 1.23
CA ARG A 5 -44.17 57.46 0.07
C ARG A 5 -43.29 58.74 0.22
N LEU A 6 -42.16 58.94 -0.50
CA LEU A 6 -41.55 58.29 -1.70
C LEU A 6 -39.98 58.47 -1.73
N ILE A 7 -39.22 57.63 -2.49
CA ILE A 7 -37.78 57.64 -2.94
C ILE A 7 -36.79 58.80 -2.53
N PHE A 8 -35.48 58.59 -2.31
CA PHE A 8 -34.47 58.08 -3.29
C PHE A 8 -33.19 57.43 -2.69
N ILE A 9 -32.34 56.90 -3.60
CA ILE A 9 -31.12 56.08 -3.41
C ILE A 9 -29.84 56.94 -3.26
N PHE A 10 -28.83 56.48 -2.49
CA PHE A 10 -27.41 56.46 -2.90
C PHE A 10 -26.53 55.56 -1.99
N CYS A 11 -25.41 55.09 -2.54
CA CYS A 11 -24.48 54.14 -1.92
C CYS A 11 -23.58 54.76 -0.84
N PHE A 12 -23.03 53.93 0.05
CA PHE A 12 -21.78 54.22 0.77
C PHE A 12 -20.93 52.97 0.97
N LEU A 13 -19.60 53.13 0.88
CA LEU A 13 -18.62 52.10 1.21
C LEU A 13 -18.18 52.28 2.68
N GLY A 14 -18.14 51.21 3.47
CA GLY A 14 -17.84 51.27 4.91
C GLY A 14 -16.56 50.53 5.28
N LEU A 15 -15.80 51.09 6.23
CA LEU A 15 -14.58 50.50 6.78
C LEU A 15 -14.72 50.38 8.32
N MET A 16 -14.46 49.18 8.83
CA MET A 16 -14.03 48.74 10.19
C MET A 16 -14.07 49.73 11.39
N LEU A 17 -14.30 49.30 12.65
CA LEU A 17 -13.90 48.05 13.31
C LEU A 17 -14.66 47.80 14.64
N MET A 18 -14.66 46.56 15.16
CA MET A 18 -15.05 46.13 16.54
C MET A 18 -16.54 46.29 16.96
N LEU A 19 -17.15 45.48 17.84
CA LEU A 19 -17.08 44.05 18.26
C LEU A 19 -18.27 43.86 19.26
N GLN A 20 -18.90 42.70 19.55
CA GLN A 20 -18.74 41.27 19.23
C GLN A 20 -20.11 40.66 18.82
N GLY A 21 -20.14 39.42 18.34
CA GLY A 21 -21.38 38.61 18.23
C GLY A 21 -21.20 37.31 17.45
N ARG A 22 -20.95 36.18 18.14
CA ARG A 22 -20.81 34.86 17.49
C ARG A 22 -22.17 34.25 17.13
N LEU A 23 -22.48 34.15 15.85
CA LEU A 23 -23.27 33.08 15.26
C LEU A 23 -22.50 32.54 14.03
N GLY A 24 -22.68 31.26 13.72
CA GLY A 24 -21.78 30.53 12.83
C GLY A 24 -22.04 30.77 11.34
N GLU A 25 -20.98 30.97 10.57
CA GLU A 25 -20.96 30.73 9.14
C GLU A 25 -20.49 29.29 8.90
N THR A 26 -21.24 28.54 8.09
CA THR A 26 -20.82 27.22 7.60
C THR A 26 -19.70 27.40 6.56
N ALA A 27 -18.45 27.30 7.00
CA ALA A 27 -17.33 27.25 6.09
C ALA A 27 -17.42 25.96 5.25
N VAL A 28 -17.77 26.09 3.97
CA VAL A 28 -17.58 25.02 2.98
C VAL A 28 -16.07 24.87 2.81
N GLN A 29 -15.49 23.91 3.53
CA GLN A 29 -14.07 23.62 3.48
C GLN A 29 -13.73 23.01 2.13
N ALA A 30 -13.32 23.85 1.18
CA ALA A 30 -12.70 23.39 -0.05
C ALA A 30 -11.51 22.50 0.32
N ALA A 31 -11.54 21.25 -0.13
CA ALA A 31 -10.46 20.31 0.13
C ALA A 31 -9.14 20.88 -0.42
N PRO A 32 -8.02 20.79 0.30
CA PRO A 32 -6.73 21.19 -0.24
C PRO A 32 -6.42 20.27 -1.42
N VAL A 33 -6.20 20.84 -2.60
CA VAL A 33 -5.67 20.10 -3.75
C VAL A 33 -4.20 19.82 -3.48
N GLY A 34 -3.95 18.75 -2.72
CA GLY A 34 -2.65 18.09 -2.72
C GLY A 34 -2.33 17.59 -4.12
N SER A 35 -1.04 17.39 -4.41
CA SER A 35 -0.61 16.63 -5.57
C SER A 35 -1.06 15.17 -5.38
N GLY A 36 -2.27 14.85 -5.86
CA GLY A 36 -2.93 13.58 -5.61
C GLY A 36 -2.07 12.40 -6.07
N SER A 37 -1.78 11.49 -5.15
CA SER A 37 -1.15 10.23 -5.47
C SER A 37 -2.08 9.43 -6.40
N VAL A 38 -1.52 8.92 -7.50
CA VAL A 38 -2.29 8.22 -8.53
C VAL A 38 -2.59 6.80 -8.05
N PRO A 39 -3.87 6.35 -8.03
CA PRO A 39 -4.20 4.97 -7.67
C PRO A 39 -3.57 3.96 -8.63
N ARG A 40 -2.97 2.90 -8.08
CA ARG A 40 -2.23 1.86 -8.80
C ARG A 40 -2.67 0.46 -8.36
N VAL A 41 -2.75 -0.46 -9.31
CA VAL A 41 -2.82 -1.91 -9.06
C VAL A 41 -1.51 -2.55 -9.52
N ASN A 42 -0.72 -3.04 -8.57
CA ASN A 42 0.47 -3.87 -8.78
C ASN A 42 0.03 -5.31 -9.04
N VAL A 43 0.00 -5.70 -10.32
CA VAL A 43 -0.50 -7.00 -10.75
C VAL A 43 0.64 -8.04 -10.72
N PRO A 44 0.44 -9.20 -10.09
CA PRO A 44 1.42 -10.28 -10.07
C PRO A 44 1.39 -11.13 -11.35
N TYR A 45 2.56 -11.62 -11.75
CA TYR A 45 2.70 -12.68 -12.75
C TYR A 45 2.36 -14.05 -12.16
N THR A 46 1.85 -14.95 -12.99
CA THR A 46 1.79 -16.39 -12.69
C THR A 46 2.24 -17.24 -13.87
N THR A 47 2.81 -18.40 -13.59
CA THR A 47 3.10 -19.46 -14.57
C THR A 47 1.89 -20.36 -14.84
N ALA A 48 0.78 -20.17 -14.13
CA ALA A 48 -0.45 -20.91 -14.34
C ALA A 48 -1.21 -20.45 -15.60
N VAL A 49 -1.82 -21.41 -16.29
CA VAL A 49 -2.70 -21.22 -17.46
C VAL A 49 -4.09 -21.79 -17.19
N GLU A 50 -5.08 -21.39 -17.97
CA GLU A 50 -6.45 -21.84 -17.81
C GLU A 50 -6.61 -23.38 -17.87
N PRO A 51 -7.56 -23.96 -17.10
CA PRO A 51 -8.48 -23.28 -16.17
C PRO A 51 -7.86 -22.94 -14.80
N ASN A 52 -6.62 -23.35 -14.54
CA ASN A 52 -6.05 -23.47 -13.19
C ASN A 52 -5.35 -22.19 -12.68
N ILE A 53 -5.82 -21.00 -13.07
CA ILE A 53 -5.20 -19.73 -12.67
C ILE A 53 -5.61 -19.40 -11.23
N PRO A 54 -4.66 -19.34 -10.27
CA PRO A 54 -4.97 -19.16 -8.86
C PRO A 54 -5.76 -17.87 -8.61
N VAL A 55 -6.65 -17.91 -7.63
CA VAL A 55 -7.52 -16.79 -7.25
C VAL A 55 -6.96 -15.98 -6.07
N PRO A 56 -6.47 -16.59 -4.97
CA PRO A 56 -5.85 -15.82 -3.87
C PRO A 56 -4.65 -14.98 -4.35
N ASP A 57 -3.86 -15.52 -5.28
CA ASP A 57 -2.70 -14.87 -5.91
C ASP A 57 -2.99 -13.55 -6.62
N ARG A 58 -4.25 -13.24 -6.96
CA ARG A 58 -4.62 -12.08 -7.79
C ARG A 58 -4.49 -10.78 -7.00
N ALA A 59 -3.99 -9.72 -7.63
CA ALA A 59 -4.16 -8.37 -7.09
C ALA A 59 -5.66 -8.02 -7.05
N ILE A 60 -6.06 -7.12 -6.17
CA ILE A 60 -7.45 -6.67 -6.06
C ILE A 60 -7.51 -5.16 -5.83
N THR A 61 -8.54 -4.51 -6.36
CA THR A 61 -8.93 -3.14 -6.03
C THR A 61 -10.45 -3.07 -5.86
N TRP A 62 -10.99 -2.00 -5.29
CA TRP A 62 -12.43 -1.86 -5.12
C TRP A 62 -12.96 -0.44 -5.25
N PHE A 63 -14.23 -0.34 -5.67
CA PHE A 63 -14.98 0.91 -5.78
C PHE A 63 -16.49 0.66 -5.73
N GLY A 64 -17.26 1.75 -5.58
CA GLY A 64 -18.72 1.69 -5.43
C GLY A 64 -19.19 1.57 -3.99
N GLN A 65 -20.48 1.26 -3.79
CA GLN A 65 -21.20 1.27 -2.51
C GLN A 65 -22.29 0.19 -2.52
N VAL A 66 -22.75 -0.26 -1.36
CA VAL A 66 -23.85 -1.21 -1.20
C VAL A 66 -25.02 -0.49 -0.54
N GLY A 67 -26.22 -0.54 -1.13
CA GLY A 67 -27.35 0.25 -0.63
C GLY A 67 -28.70 -0.15 -1.25
N PRO A 68 -29.83 0.36 -0.73
CA PRO A 68 -31.15 -0.14 -1.08
C PRO A 68 -31.77 0.53 -2.31
N THR A 69 -31.01 1.35 -3.02
CA THR A 69 -31.41 1.96 -4.30
C THR A 69 -30.33 1.64 -5.34
N THR A 70 -29.94 2.61 -6.16
CA THR A 70 -28.96 2.49 -7.26
C THR A 70 -27.53 2.15 -6.84
N GLN A 71 -27.27 1.49 -5.70
CA GLN A 71 -25.92 1.31 -5.13
C GLN A 71 -25.33 -0.08 -5.38
N SER A 72 -24.51 -0.16 -6.42
CA SER A 72 -23.62 -1.30 -6.69
C SER A 72 -22.14 -1.05 -6.32
N TYR A 73 -21.44 -2.15 -6.07
CA TYR A 73 -20.05 -2.19 -5.63
C TYR A 73 -19.27 -3.24 -6.43
N ALA A 74 -18.01 -2.96 -6.78
CA ALA A 74 -17.13 -3.90 -7.47
C ALA A 74 -15.81 -4.15 -6.72
N ASP A 75 -15.53 -5.42 -6.44
CA ASP A 75 -14.20 -5.98 -6.25
C ASP A 75 -13.62 -6.34 -7.63
N VAL A 76 -12.49 -5.74 -8.05
CA VAL A 76 -11.87 -6.07 -9.35
C VAL A 76 -10.52 -6.74 -9.15
N ARG A 77 -10.40 -8.00 -9.61
CA ARG A 77 -9.27 -8.91 -9.37
C ARG A 77 -8.43 -9.06 -10.64
N PHE A 78 -7.11 -8.92 -10.54
CA PHE A 78 -6.15 -8.89 -11.65
C PHE A 78 -5.02 -9.91 -11.49
N ILE A 79 -4.68 -10.60 -12.57
CA ILE A 79 -3.47 -11.44 -12.68
C ILE A 79 -3.06 -11.59 -14.14
N TYR A 80 -1.77 -11.81 -14.42
CA TYR A 80 -1.30 -11.99 -15.80
C TYR A 80 -0.36 -13.18 -15.93
N ASN A 81 -0.34 -13.81 -17.10
CA ASN A 81 0.54 -14.93 -17.43
C ASN A 81 1.22 -14.72 -18.80
N SER A 82 1.89 -15.74 -19.32
CA SER A 82 2.55 -15.70 -20.64
C SER A 82 1.61 -15.49 -21.83
N GLU A 83 0.29 -15.63 -21.65
CA GLU A 83 -0.70 -15.66 -22.74
C GLU A 83 -1.67 -14.47 -22.72
N LYS A 84 -2.16 -14.08 -21.52
CA LYS A 84 -3.24 -13.08 -21.36
C LYS A 84 -3.10 -12.26 -20.08
N LEU A 85 -3.72 -11.08 -20.08
CA LEU A 85 -4.18 -10.38 -18.87
C LEU A 85 -5.57 -10.92 -18.48
N HIS A 86 -5.76 -11.23 -17.20
CA HIS A 86 -7.02 -11.73 -16.65
C HIS A 86 -7.57 -10.72 -15.66
N VAL A 87 -8.80 -10.28 -15.89
CA VAL A 87 -9.53 -9.31 -15.06
C VAL A 87 -10.86 -9.94 -14.66
N VAL A 88 -11.26 -9.82 -13.39
CA VAL A 88 -12.57 -10.26 -12.93
C VAL A 88 -13.21 -9.20 -12.06
N PHE A 89 -14.32 -8.64 -12.52
CA PHE A 89 -15.23 -7.85 -11.68
C PHE A 89 -16.10 -8.84 -10.90
N HIS A 90 -16.07 -8.76 -9.57
CA HIS A 90 -17.06 -9.33 -8.65
C HIS A 90 -17.93 -8.20 -8.15
N ILE A 91 -19.20 -8.21 -8.55
CA ILE A 91 -20.10 -7.07 -8.43
C ILE A 91 -21.19 -7.45 -7.43
N ILE A 92 -21.30 -6.69 -6.34
CA ILE A 92 -22.42 -6.72 -5.41
C ILE A 92 -23.46 -5.75 -5.98
N ASP A 93 -24.61 -6.27 -6.36
CA ASP A 93 -25.63 -5.60 -7.18
C ASP A 93 -27.02 -6.18 -6.84
N ARG A 94 -28.04 -5.30 -6.71
CA ARG A 94 -29.34 -5.65 -6.11
C ARG A 94 -30.33 -6.20 -7.13
N TYR A 95 -30.32 -5.69 -8.36
CA TYR A 95 -31.31 -6.01 -9.40
C TYR A 95 -30.63 -6.16 -10.76
N LEU A 96 -30.54 -7.40 -11.25
CA LEU A 96 -29.67 -7.75 -12.37
C LEU A 96 -30.37 -7.55 -13.73
N PHE A 97 -30.11 -6.44 -14.42
CA PHE A 97 -30.71 -6.03 -15.69
C PHE A 97 -29.77 -6.06 -16.90
N TYR A 98 -30.30 -6.52 -18.04
CA TYR A 98 -29.55 -6.67 -19.28
C TYR A 98 -30.44 -6.62 -20.53
N ASP A 99 -29.94 -5.98 -21.60
CA ASP A 99 -30.53 -6.13 -22.93
C ASP A 99 -30.30 -7.56 -23.44
N VAL A 100 -31.34 -8.21 -23.93
CA VAL A 100 -31.28 -9.54 -24.58
C VAL A 100 -30.76 -9.48 -26.02
N THR A 101 -30.63 -8.28 -26.57
CA THR A 101 -30.24 -7.96 -27.95
C THR A 101 -29.28 -6.74 -28.01
N PRO A 102 -28.22 -6.71 -27.18
CA PRO A 102 -27.44 -5.51 -26.92
C PRO A 102 -26.79 -4.91 -28.17
N THR A 103 -26.81 -3.58 -28.27
CA THR A 103 -25.99 -2.85 -29.25
C THR A 103 -24.76 -2.22 -28.57
N PRO A 104 -23.61 -2.11 -29.25
CA PRO A 104 -22.40 -1.47 -28.70
C PRO A 104 -22.57 -0.05 -28.16
N ALA A 105 -23.59 0.68 -28.62
CA ALA A 105 -23.90 2.04 -28.21
C ALA A 105 -24.82 2.11 -26.99
N GLU A 106 -25.65 1.08 -26.78
CA GLU A 106 -26.67 1.02 -25.71
C GLU A 106 -26.25 0.14 -24.53
N MET A 107 -25.27 -0.76 -24.72
CA MET A 107 -24.64 -1.58 -23.68
C MET A 107 -24.20 -0.83 -22.39
N PRO A 108 -23.77 0.46 -22.42
CA PRO A 108 -23.46 1.23 -21.20
C PRO A 108 -24.67 1.67 -20.36
N ASN A 109 -25.90 1.37 -20.79
CA ASN A 109 -27.16 1.72 -20.11
C ASN A 109 -27.81 0.49 -19.43
N TRP A 110 -27.02 -0.56 -19.22
CA TRP A 110 -27.39 -1.86 -18.64
C TRP A 110 -26.22 -2.35 -17.79
N ASP A 111 -26.42 -3.41 -17.02
CA ASP A 111 -25.38 -3.96 -16.16
C ASP A 111 -24.21 -4.46 -17.01
N ALA A 112 -23.11 -3.72 -16.93
CA ALA A 112 -21.93 -3.95 -17.76
C ALA A 112 -20.69 -3.48 -17.01
N ALA A 113 -19.53 -4.04 -17.37
CA ALA A 113 -18.25 -3.52 -16.90
C ALA A 113 -17.32 -3.22 -18.07
N THR A 114 -16.69 -2.05 -18.01
CA THR A 114 -15.67 -1.58 -18.96
C THR A 114 -14.32 -1.51 -18.27
N ILE A 115 -13.29 -2.05 -18.93
CA ILE A 115 -11.88 -1.75 -18.65
C ILE A 115 -11.29 -0.88 -19.77
N TYR A 116 -10.54 0.14 -19.36
CA TYR A 116 -9.73 1.01 -20.22
C TYR A 116 -8.26 0.76 -19.91
N LEU A 117 -7.44 0.55 -20.94
CA LEU A 117 -6.00 0.33 -20.85
C LEU A 117 -5.27 1.32 -21.77
N ASP A 118 -4.18 1.92 -21.30
CA ASP A 118 -3.29 2.74 -22.15
C ASP A 118 -1.86 2.22 -22.02
N LEU A 119 -1.27 1.76 -23.12
CA LEU A 119 0.03 1.07 -23.08
C LEU A 119 1.20 2.03 -22.81
N ASP A 120 1.01 3.35 -22.99
CA ASP A 120 2.02 4.40 -22.72
C ASP A 120 1.89 4.98 -21.30
N GLY A 121 1.04 4.42 -20.45
CA GLY A 121 0.80 4.87 -19.08
C GLY A 121 -0.41 5.79 -18.94
N ASN A 122 -0.67 6.30 -17.73
CA ASN A 122 -1.76 7.25 -17.50
C ASN A 122 -1.37 8.67 -17.97
N SER A 123 -1.29 8.87 -19.29
CA SER A 123 -0.85 10.12 -19.92
C SER A 123 -1.76 10.52 -21.09
N GLY A 124 -1.50 11.66 -21.73
CA GLY A 124 -2.29 12.11 -22.88
C GLY A 124 -3.70 12.64 -22.58
N SER A 125 -4.21 13.51 -23.45
CA SER A 125 -5.51 14.19 -23.30
C SER A 125 -6.66 13.52 -24.06
N THR A 126 -6.37 12.48 -24.84
CA THR A 126 -7.28 11.79 -25.78
C THR A 126 -6.77 10.37 -26.01
N PRO A 127 -7.63 9.33 -26.05
CA PRO A 127 -7.19 7.97 -26.35
C PRO A 127 -6.71 7.87 -27.82
N ASP A 128 -5.53 7.30 -28.03
CA ASP A 128 -4.94 7.07 -29.35
C ASP A 128 -4.76 5.57 -29.67
N GLY A 129 -3.89 5.23 -30.64
CA GLY A 129 -3.67 3.85 -31.07
C GLY A 129 -3.14 2.90 -29.98
N ASN A 130 -2.59 3.42 -28.88
CA ASN A 130 -2.15 2.64 -27.72
C ASN A 130 -3.19 2.60 -26.59
N ALA A 131 -4.33 3.28 -26.76
CA ALA A 131 -5.46 3.21 -25.83
C ALA A 131 -6.50 2.17 -26.30
N TYR A 132 -6.90 1.30 -25.39
CA TYR A 132 -7.85 0.20 -25.59
C TYR A 132 -9.00 0.28 -24.61
N ARG A 133 -10.19 -0.16 -25.03
CA ARG A 133 -11.39 -0.26 -24.20
C ARG A 133 -12.08 -1.58 -24.49
N PHE A 134 -12.27 -2.40 -23.46
CA PHE A 134 -13.01 -3.67 -23.54
C PHE A 134 -14.22 -3.59 -22.60
N MET A 135 -15.37 -4.03 -23.07
CA MET A 135 -16.63 -4.01 -22.32
C MET A 135 -17.33 -5.36 -22.44
N GLY A 136 -17.98 -5.79 -21.36
CA GLY A 136 -18.93 -6.90 -21.38
C GLY A 136 -20.16 -6.58 -20.55
N GLN A 137 -21.34 -6.90 -21.09
CA GLN A 137 -22.62 -6.83 -20.40
C GLN A 137 -22.92 -8.14 -19.67
N LEU A 138 -23.76 -8.07 -18.64
CA LEU A 138 -24.56 -9.18 -18.14
C LEU A 138 -25.36 -9.86 -19.28
N SER A 139 -25.62 -11.16 -19.14
CA SER A 139 -26.48 -11.97 -20.02
C SER A 139 -27.14 -13.09 -19.21
N SER A 140 -28.07 -13.87 -19.77
CA SER A 140 -28.41 -15.15 -19.16
C SER A 140 -27.22 -16.11 -19.23
N LEU A 141 -27.10 -17.01 -18.24
CA LEU A 141 -26.14 -18.12 -18.27
C LEU A 141 -26.44 -19.16 -19.38
N ASN A 142 -27.64 -19.10 -19.98
CA ASN A 142 -28.05 -19.97 -21.08
C ASN A 142 -27.86 -19.34 -22.47
N ASP A 143 -27.52 -18.04 -22.54
CA ASP A 143 -27.41 -17.31 -23.81
C ASP A 143 -26.06 -17.53 -24.48
N SER A 144 -26.03 -17.38 -25.81
CA SER A 144 -24.77 -17.15 -26.50
C SER A 144 -24.33 -15.71 -26.23
N ARG A 145 -23.12 -15.52 -25.65
CA ARG A 145 -22.54 -14.19 -25.44
C ARG A 145 -22.14 -13.43 -26.71
N THR A 146 -22.54 -13.90 -27.89
CA THR A 146 -22.33 -13.20 -29.17
C THR A 146 -23.00 -11.82 -29.14
N GLY A 147 -22.20 -10.75 -29.09
CA GLY A 147 -22.66 -9.36 -29.03
C GLY A 147 -22.82 -8.80 -27.61
N PHE A 148 -22.65 -9.61 -26.57
CA PHE A 148 -22.64 -9.19 -25.17
C PHE A 148 -21.29 -8.63 -24.71
N ASP A 149 -20.35 -8.49 -25.63
CA ASP A 149 -19.07 -7.84 -25.44
C ASP A 149 -18.63 -7.04 -26.68
N VAL A 150 -17.77 -6.05 -26.46
CA VAL A 150 -17.25 -5.17 -27.52
C VAL A 150 -15.90 -4.57 -27.14
N ALA A 151 -15.03 -4.40 -28.14
CA ALA A 151 -13.75 -3.70 -28.00
C ALA A 151 -13.69 -2.42 -28.85
N TYR A 152 -12.87 -1.47 -28.40
CA TYR A 152 -12.53 -0.23 -29.10
C TYR A 152 -11.04 0.05 -28.96
N VAL A 153 -10.48 0.73 -29.97
CA VAL A 153 -9.14 1.33 -29.94
C VAL A 153 -9.29 2.84 -30.10
N GLY A 154 -8.42 3.62 -29.44
CA GLY A 154 -8.41 5.07 -29.56
C GLY A 154 -8.00 5.56 -30.96
N ASN A 155 -8.31 6.81 -31.27
CA ASN A 155 -8.05 7.40 -32.59
C ASN A 155 -7.49 8.84 -32.55
N GLY A 156 -7.03 9.30 -31.38
CA GLY A 156 -6.53 10.66 -31.15
C GLY A 156 -7.64 11.70 -30.96
N SER A 157 -8.91 11.28 -30.95
CA SER A 157 -10.07 12.15 -30.67
C SER A 157 -11.18 11.46 -29.85
N GLY A 158 -11.13 10.14 -29.70
CA GLY A 158 -12.15 9.31 -29.10
C GLY A 158 -11.95 7.84 -29.47
N TRP A 159 -13.03 7.06 -29.44
CA TRP A 159 -13.00 5.60 -29.59
C TRP A 159 -13.49 5.13 -30.96
N THR A 160 -12.81 4.13 -31.54
CA THR A 160 -13.22 3.43 -32.77
C THR A 160 -13.52 1.97 -32.44
N GLN A 161 -14.76 1.52 -32.67
CA GLN A 161 -15.13 0.12 -32.44
C GLN A 161 -14.28 -0.79 -33.33
N THR A 162 -13.67 -1.82 -32.74
CA THR A 162 -12.68 -2.68 -33.38
C THR A 162 -12.93 -4.13 -33.02
N SER A 163 -12.82 -5.05 -33.98
CA SER A 163 -12.83 -6.49 -33.69
C SER A 163 -11.45 -6.89 -33.14
N LEU A 164 -11.36 -7.12 -31.83
CA LEU A 164 -10.20 -7.68 -31.16
C LEU A 164 -10.59 -9.04 -30.56
N ASP A 165 -9.65 -9.99 -30.52
CA ASP A 165 -9.90 -11.28 -29.88
C ASP A 165 -9.81 -11.12 -28.36
N PHE A 166 -10.89 -11.39 -27.62
CA PHE A 166 -10.88 -11.49 -26.16
C PHE A 166 -12.02 -12.41 -25.70
N GLU A 167 -11.99 -12.86 -24.45
CA GLU A 167 -13.01 -13.74 -23.89
C GLU A 167 -13.77 -13.03 -22.77
N THR A 168 -15.11 -13.08 -22.79
CA THR A 168 -15.93 -12.75 -21.61
C THR A 168 -16.71 -13.96 -21.08
N PHE A 169 -16.76 -14.09 -19.74
CA PHE A 169 -17.56 -15.09 -19.04
C PHE A 169 -18.28 -14.45 -17.85
N ILE A 170 -19.49 -14.91 -17.57
CA ILE A 170 -20.29 -14.43 -16.46
C ILE A 170 -20.63 -15.52 -15.44
N GLY A 171 -20.88 -15.08 -14.20
CA GLY A 171 -21.59 -15.81 -13.17
C GLY A 171 -22.61 -14.88 -12.51
N THR A 172 -23.73 -15.41 -12.03
CA THR A 172 -24.84 -14.62 -11.44
C THR A 172 -25.33 -15.31 -10.17
N GLN A 173 -25.55 -14.55 -9.11
CA GLN A 173 -26.27 -15.01 -7.92
C GLN A 173 -27.62 -14.28 -7.87
N THR A 174 -28.54 -14.81 -8.67
CA THR A 174 -29.91 -14.31 -8.79
C THR A 174 -30.87 -15.27 -8.09
N THR A 175 -31.70 -14.73 -7.21
CA THR A 175 -32.78 -15.42 -6.49
C THR A 175 -34.11 -15.25 -7.23
N ASN A 176 -34.32 -14.10 -7.88
CA ASN A 176 -35.60 -13.71 -8.46
C ASN A 176 -35.63 -13.72 -10.00
N GLY A 177 -34.49 -14.00 -10.64
CA GLY A 177 -34.30 -13.99 -12.09
C GLY A 177 -33.94 -12.61 -12.63
N LEU A 178 -33.13 -12.58 -13.69
CA LEU A 178 -32.67 -11.36 -14.35
C LEU A 178 -33.83 -10.55 -14.95
N ASN A 179 -33.64 -9.23 -15.10
CA ASN A 179 -34.63 -8.23 -15.53
C ASN A 179 -35.87 -8.18 -14.61
N ASN A 180 -35.66 -8.20 -13.29
CA ASN A 180 -36.72 -8.26 -12.28
C ASN A 180 -36.38 -7.45 -11.01
N THR A 181 -37.40 -6.85 -10.38
CA THR A 181 -37.29 -6.12 -9.09
C THR A 181 -38.27 -6.66 -8.03
N THR A 182 -38.90 -7.83 -8.20
CA THR A 182 -39.88 -8.36 -7.22
C THR A 182 -39.27 -8.89 -5.92
N GLY A 183 -37.95 -8.98 -5.87
CA GLY A 183 -37.15 -9.40 -4.73
C GLY A 183 -35.67 -9.21 -5.07
N ASP A 184 -34.82 -9.25 -4.06
CA ASP A 184 -33.41 -8.89 -4.20
C ASP A 184 -32.56 -10.06 -4.70
N ASP A 185 -31.52 -9.73 -5.44
CA ASP A 185 -30.45 -10.64 -5.84
C ASP A 185 -29.13 -10.30 -5.08
N ASP A 186 -28.08 -11.09 -5.28
CA ASP A 186 -26.78 -10.98 -4.58
C ASP A 186 -25.63 -10.51 -5.48
N GLY A 187 -25.92 -10.18 -6.74
CA GLY A 187 -24.95 -9.66 -7.70
C GLY A 187 -24.39 -10.69 -8.69
N TRP A 188 -23.42 -10.24 -9.49
CA TRP A 188 -22.88 -10.97 -10.62
C TRP A 188 -21.39 -10.73 -10.81
N ASN A 189 -20.74 -11.50 -11.68
CA ASN A 189 -19.33 -11.35 -11.99
C ASN A 189 -19.06 -11.40 -13.48
N LEU A 190 -18.17 -10.52 -13.95
CA LEU A 190 -17.66 -10.49 -15.32
C LEU A 190 -16.17 -10.81 -15.32
N ASN A 191 -15.81 -11.92 -15.95
CA ASN A 191 -14.43 -12.30 -16.26
C ASN A 191 -14.11 -11.78 -17.67
N ILE A 192 -13.02 -11.03 -17.82
CA ILE A 192 -12.47 -10.59 -19.10
C ILE A 192 -11.05 -11.15 -19.23
N ARG A 193 -10.75 -11.84 -20.33
CA ARG A 193 -9.38 -12.30 -20.65
C ARG A 193 -8.90 -11.70 -21.95
N ILE A 194 -7.80 -10.96 -21.90
CA ILE A 194 -7.25 -10.17 -23.02
C ILE A 194 -5.90 -10.81 -23.43
N PRO A 195 -5.84 -11.54 -24.57
CA PRO A 195 -4.59 -12.03 -25.12
C PRO A 195 -3.62 -10.91 -25.47
N TRP A 196 -2.32 -11.13 -25.28
CA TRP A 196 -1.29 -10.14 -25.61
C TRP A 196 -1.31 -9.71 -27.09
N SER A 197 -1.61 -10.65 -27.99
CA SER A 197 -1.75 -10.39 -29.43
C SER A 197 -2.81 -9.35 -29.76
N SER A 198 -3.87 -9.26 -28.95
CA SER A 198 -4.98 -8.33 -29.13
C SER A 198 -4.63 -6.88 -28.73
N LEU A 199 -3.52 -6.73 -28.01
CA LEU A 199 -2.86 -5.45 -27.70
C LEU A 199 -1.63 -5.20 -28.61
N GLY A 200 -1.45 -6.01 -29.67
CA GLY A 200 -0.29 -5.93 -30.57
C GLY A 200 1.02 -6.51 -30.01
N LEU A 201 0.98 -7.19 -28.85
CA LEU A 201 2.15 -7.66 -28.12
C LEU A 201 2.41 -9.15 -28.36
N SER A 202 3.69 -9.56 -28.34
CA SER A 202 4.10 -10.96 -28.51
C SER A 202 4.13 -11.78 -27.22
N GLY A 203 3.65 -11.21 -26.10
CA GLY A 203 3.77 -11.73 -24.75
C GLY A 203 3.52 -10.64 -23.72
N PRO A 204 3.64 -10.94 -22.41
CA PRO A 204 3.41 -9.96 -21.35
C PRO A 204 4.45 -8.84 -21.36
N PRO A 205 4.11 -7.65 -20.83
CA PRO A 205 5.08 -6.58 -20.57
C PRO A 205 6.21 -7.01 -19.63
N ALA A 206 7.31 -6.25 -19.66
CA ALA A 206 8.40 -6.44 -18.70
C ALA A 206 7.95 -6.06 -17.28
N GLU A 207 8.50 -6.75 -16.27
CA GLU A 207 8.30 -6.36 -14.87
C GLU A 207 8.83 -4.93 -14.64
N GLY A 208 8.05 -4.10 -13.93
CA GLY A 208 8.26 -2.66 -13.81
C GLY A 208 7.51 -1.80 -14.84
N THR A 209 6.83 -2.39 -15.84
CA THR A 209 6.02 -1.62 -16.80
C THR A 209 4.78 -1.02 -16.12
N VAL A 210 4.41 0.21 -16.48
CA VAL A 210 3.18 0.89 -16.03
C VAL A 210 2.31 1.25 -17.22
N TRP A 211 1.04 0.85 -17.18
CA TRP A 211 -0.02 1.25 -18.12
C TRP A 211 -1.04 2.14 -17.43
N GLY A 212 -1.79 2.92 -18.22
CA GLY A 212 -2.99 3.61 -17.75
C GLY A 212 -4.12 2.60 -17.53
N LEU A 213 -4.90 2.79 -16.46
CA LEU A 213 -6.00 1.89 -16.07
C LEU A 213 -7.24 2.69 -15.66
N GLY A 214 -8.32 2.52 -16.40
CA GLY A 214 -9.66 2.95 -16.01
C GLY A 214 -10.58 1.75 -15.85
N LEU A 215 -11.46 1.78 -14.85
CA LEU A 215 -12.51 0.78 -14.64
C LEU A 215 -13.84 1.51 -14.54
N THR A 216 -14.89 0.97 -15.16
CA THR A 216 -16.26 1.46 -14.98
C THR A 216 -17.22 0.31 -14.81
N LEU A 217 -18.06 0.41 -13.79
CA LEU A 217 -19.28 -0.37 -13.62
C LEU A 217 -20.45 0.49 -14.14
N HIS A 218 -21.28 -0.13 -14.97
CA HIS A 218 -22.54 0.36 -15.50
C HIS A 218 -23.68 -0.41 -14.80
N ASP A 219 -24.78 0.26 -14.54
CA ASP A 219 -25.77 -0.07 -13.50
C ASP A 219 -27.18 0.29 -14.00
N GLU A 220 -28.19 -0.59 -13.91
CA GLU A 220 -29.59 -0.25 -14.27
C GLU A 220 -30.65 -0.95 -13.41
N ASP A 221 -31.25 -0.23 -12.44
CA ASP A 221 -32.33 -0.74 -11.56
C ASP A 221 -33.73 -0.81 -12.24
N GLY A 222 -33.81 -0.78 -13.57
CA GLY A 222 -35.07 -0.54 -14.31
C GLY A 222 -35.72 0.83 -14.02
N THR A 223 -35.01 1.74 -13.36
CA THR A 223 -35.52 3.03 -12.87
C THR A 223 -34.52 4.19 -12.98
N ALA A 224 -33.21 3.91 -12.96
CA ALA A 224 -32.14 4.89 -13.11
C ALA A 224 -30.81 4.21 -13.46
N HIS A 225 -30.16 4.71 -14.51
CA HIS A 225 -28.81 4.30 -14.88
C HIS A 225 -27.76 5.03 -14.03
N GLU A 226 -26.84 4.30 -13.42
CA GLU A 226 -25.66 4.88 -12.76
C GLU A 226 -24.33 4.35 -13.32
N ASN A 227 -23.26 5.11 -13.10
CA ASN A 227 -21.91 4.78 -13.54
C ASN A 227 -20.95 4.99 -12.37
N ARG A 228 -20.15 3.96 -12.06
CA ARG A 228 -19.17 3.99 -10.98
C ARG A 228 -17.78 3.73 -11.53
N HIS A 229 -16.81 4.53 -11.09
CA HIS A 229 -15.49 4.56 -11.68
C HIS A 229 -14.38 4.27 -10.67
N TRP A 230 -13.30 3.64 -11.14
CA TRP A 230 -11.98 3.67 -10.53
C TRP A 230 -10.95 4.11 -11.59
N PRO A 231 -10.06 5.06 -11.29
CA PRO A 231 -10.13 5.98 -10.14
C PRO A 231 -11.35 6.91 -10.24
N GLU A 232 -11.70 7.61 -9.17
CA GLU A 232 -12.73 8.65 -9.14
C GLU A 232 -12.51 9.77 -10.17
N SER A 233 -11.26 9.98 -10.61
CA SER A 233 -10.87 10.95 -11.64
C SER A 233 -11.11 10.48 -13.08
N LEU A 234 -11.58 9.25 -13.31
CA LEU A 234 -11.70 8.65 -14.63
C LEU A 234 -12.61 9.46 -15.58
N ASN A 235 -12.00 10.00 -16.63
CA ASN A 235 -12.65 10.44 -17.84
C ASN A 235 -12.25 9.44 -18.93
N SER A 236 -13.21 8.68 -19.45
CA SER A 236 -13.02 7.68 -20.49
C SER A 236 -12.45 8.21 -21.82
N THR A 237 -12.29 9.53 -21.96
CA THR A 237 -11.72 10.20 -23.14
C THR A 237 -10.41 10.95 -22.85
N SER A 238 -9.77 10.78 -21.68
CA SER A 238 -8.51 11.45 -21.34
C SER A 238 -7.61 10.55 -20.45
N PRO A 239 -6.68 9.76 -21.00
CA PRO A 239 -5.94 8.75 -20.23
C PRO A 239 -5.02 9.31 -19.13
N ALA A 240 -4.63 10.60 -19.20
CA ALA A 240 -3.99 11.32 -18.09
C ALA A 240 -4.84 11.44 -16.80
N SER A 241 -6.12 11.05 -16.82
CA SER A 241 -6.99 11.05 -15.64
C SER A 241 -7.20 9.65 -15.04
N TRP A 242 -6.58 8.62 -15.64
CA TRP A 242 -6.71 7.22 -15.27
C TRP A 242 -5.73 6.84 -14.14
N GLY A 243 -5.98 5.70 -13.51
CA GLY A 243 -5.07 5.08 -12.55
C GLY A 243 -3.96 4.33 -13.27
N GLN A 244 -3.20 3.51 -12.54
CA GLN A 244 -2.07 2.74 -13.06
C GLN A 244 -2.29 1.23 -12.93
N LEU A 245 -1.94 0.47 -13.97
CA LEU A 245 -1.73 -0.97 -13.94
C LEU A 245 -0.20 -1.18 -13.99
N HIS A 246 0.40 -1.66 -12.91
CA HIS A 246 1.83 -1.96 -12.85
C HIS A 246 2.06 -3.47 -12.94
N PHE A 247 3.00 -3.87 -13.79
CA PHE A 247 3.35 -5.28 -13.99
C PHE A 247 4.46 -5.69 -13.01
N GLY A 248 4.11 -6.51 -12.03
CA GLY A 248 5.01 -6.89 -10.92
C GLY A 248 4.51 -6.37 -9.57
N LEU A 249 5.21 -6.80 -8.52
CA LEU A 249 5.00 -6.31 -7.16
C LEU A 249 5.95 -5.13 -6.87
N PRO A 250 5.59 -4.20 -5.96
CA PRO A 250 6.51 -3.16 -5.54
C PRO A 250 7.64 -3.79 -4.72
N SER A 251 8.84 -3.21 -4.84
CA SER A 251 10.02 -3.63 -4.06
C SER A 251 10.68 -2.43 -3.41
N TYR A 252 11.28 -2.63 -2.24
CA TYR A 252 12.02 -1.59 -1.55
C TYR A 252 13.53 -1.86 -1.62
N THR A 253 14.30 -0.81 -1.87
CA THR A 253 15.75 -0.80 -1.64
C THR A 253 16.06 0.43 -0.79
N PRO A 254 16.63 0.26 0.43
CA PRO A 254 17.02 1.39 1.27
C PRO A 254 17.98 2.35 0.55
N PRO A 255 17.97 3.66 0.85
CA PRO A 255 18.89 4.61 0.24
C PRO A 255 20.36 4.21 0.46
N GLY A 256 21.18 4.42 -0.58
CA GLY A 256 22.57 3.94 -0.61
C GLY A 256 23.39 4.35 0.62
N GLY A 257 24.00 3.36 1.28
CA GLY A 257 24.85 3.58 2.44
C GLY A 257 24.13 3.91 3.75
N VAL A 258 22.79 3.81 3.81
CA VAL A 258 22.04 3.85 5.07
C VAL A 258 22.12 2.47 5.74
N SER A 259 22.53 2.44 7.01
CA SER A 259 22.57 1.24 7.85
C SER A 259 21.58 1.37 9.01
N GLY A 260 20.86 0.30 9.34
CA GLY A 260 19.95 0.29 10.49
C GLY A 260 20.72 0.54 11.79
N SER A 261 20.49 1.70 12.41
CA SER A 261 21.16 2.13 13.65
C SER A 261 20.21 2.29 14.82
N SER A 262 18.90 2.27 14.58
CA SER A 262 17.84 2.43 15.59
C SER A 262 16.55 1.79 15.11
N THR A 263 15.70 1.41 16.06
CA THR A 263 14.37 0.81 15.81
C THR A 263 13.32 1.63 16.54
N LEU A 264 12.18 1.85 15.90
CA LEU A 264 10.98 2.46 16.46
C LEU A 264 9.85 1.42 16.41
N VAL A 265 9.15 1.24 17.52
CA VAL A 265 7.98 0.36 17.64
C VAL A 265 6.76 1.23 17.91
N ILE A 266 5.70 1.04 17.11
CA ILE A 266 4.47 1.83 17.17
C ILE A 266 3.30 0.87 17.31
N ARG A 267 2.53 1.05 18.37
CA ARG A 267 1.43 0.19 18.82
C ARG A 267 0.49 1.05 19.66
N ASP A 268 -0.82 0.83 19.59
CA ASP A 268 -1.75 1.64 20.40
C ASP A 268 -1.38 1.63 21.89
N GLY A 269 -1.46 2.80 22.52
CA GLY A 269 -1.16 3.04 23.94
C GLY A 269 0.33 2.98 24.30
N GLU A 270 1.20 2.40 23.46
CA GLU A 270 2.63 2.28 23.75
C GLU A 270 3.33 3.62 23.49
N ASN A 271 4.09 4.10 24.49
CA ASN A 271 4.75 5.41 24.49
C ASN A 271 3.80 6.61 24.22
N GLY A 272 2.47 6.42 24.35
CA GLY A 272 1.47 7.44 24.05
C GLY A 272 1.05 7.51 22.57
N ALA A 273 1.47 6.58 21.73
CA ALA A 273 0.94 6.45 20.37
C ALA A 273 -0.55 6.11 20.39
N VAL A 274 -1.31 6.71 19.48
CA VAL A 274 -2.71 6.37 19.20
C VAL A 274 -2.75 5.77 17.81
N VAL A 275 -3.24 4.53 17.70
CA VAL A 275 -3.27 3.78 16.43
C VAL A 275 -4.72 3.40 16.17
N PRO A 276 -5.55 4.28 15.58
CA PRO A 276 -6.94 3.95 15.30
C PRO A 276 -6.99 2.84 14.24
N ASP A 277 -7.83 1.85 14.47
CA ASP A 277 -8.15 0.78 13.53
C ASP A 277 -9.67 0.58 13.40
N GLY A 278 -10.11 -0.31 12.52
CA GLY A 278 -11.52 -0.68 12.40
C GLY A 278 -11.78 -1.60 11.22
N HIS A 279 -12.86 -2.39 11.30
CA HIS A 279 -13.29 -3.25 10.21
C HIS A 279 -14.66 -2.83 9.64
N VAL A 280 -14.89 -3.17 8.36
CA VAL A 280 -16.10 -2.82 7.61
C VAL A 280 -16.59 -4.00 6.77
N GLY A 281 -17.90 -4.06 6.54
CA GLY A 281 -18.59 -5.20 5.94
C GLY A 281 -19.11 -6.15 7.02
N GLY A 282 -19.10 -7.47 6.78
CA GLY A 282 -19.71 -8.47 7.66
C GLY A 282 -19.10 -8.65 9.05
N GLY A 283 -17.90 -8.10 9.27
CA GLY A 283 -17.13 -8.27 10.50
C GLY A 283 -16.94 -9.75 10.86
N THR A 284 -17.14 -10.10 12.13
CA THR A 284 -16.98 -11.48 12.63
C THR A 284 -18.27 -12.32 12.63
N LEU A 285 -19.35 -11.84 12.01
CA LEU A 285 -20.69 -12.46 12.06
C LEU A 285 -21.41 -12.45 10.70
N CYS A 286 -20.69 -12.28 9.59
CA CYS A 286 -21.25 -12.23 8.23
C CYS A 286 -22.46 -11.30 8.03
N GLY A 287 -22.59 -10.25 8.83
CA GLY A 287 -23.76 -9.36 8.76
C GLY A 287 -25.08 -9.95 9.29
N ASP A 288 -25.09 -11.14 9.94
CA ASP A 288 -26.28 -11.88 10.43
C ASP A 288 -27.29 -11.09 11.29
N ALA A 289 -26.95 -9.87 11.71
CA ALA A 289 -27.80 -8.99 12.52
C ALA A 289 -28.62 -7.97 11.69
N TRP A 290 -28.39 -7.84 10.39
CA TRP A 290 -28.81 -6.67 9.60
C TRP A 290 -29.49 -7.04 8.27
N PRO A 291 -30.49 -6.26 7.81
CA PRO A 291 -30.87 -6.23 6.40
C PRO A 291 -29.67 -5.85 5.54
N TYR A 292 -29.35 -6.68 4.54
CA TYR A 292 -28.10 -6.55 3.79
C TYR A 292 -28.07 -5.29 2.93
N TRP A 293 -29.16 -4.96 2.24
CA TRP A 293 -29.20 -3.81 1.33
C TRP A 293 -29.38 -2.47 2.04
N GLU A 294 -30.14 -2.42 3.14
CA GLU A 294 -30.41 -1.17 3.86
C GLU A 294 -29.30 -0.79 4.85
N ASP A 295 -28.84 -1.73 5.69
CA ASP A 295 -28.00 -1.40 6.86
C ASP A 295 -26.52 -1.77 6.67
N TRP A 296 -26.18 -2.94 6.11
CA TRP A 296 -24.80 -3.49 6.08
C TRP A 296 -23.75 -2.54 5.52
N GLY A 297 -24.05 -1.84 4.42
CA GLY A 297 -23.13 -0.85 3.81
C GLY A 297 -22.82 0.35 4.71
N THR A 298 -23.64 0.57 5.74
CA THR A 298 -23.57 1.66 6.72
C THR A 298 -23.29 1.21 8.15
N THR A 299 -23.10 -0.08 8.41
CA THR A 299 -22.75 -0.60 9.73
C THR A 299 -21.30 -0.25 10.11
N ASN A 300 -21.12 0.26 11.33
CA ASN A 300 -19.84 0.60 11.92
C ASN A 300 -19.50 -0.35 13.08
N TYR A 301 -18.21 -0.68 13.24
CA TYR A 301 -17.68 -1.58 14.25
C TYR A 301 -16.57 -0.92 15.10
N ALA A 302 -16.75 0.36 15.47
CA ALA A 302 -15.80 1.09 16.31
C ALA A 302 -15.48 0.36 17.63
N HIS A 303 -14.23 0.44 18.06
CA HIS A 303 -13.71 -0.15 19.29
C HIS A 303 -13.85 -1.68 19.40
N ALA A 304 -13.98 -2.38 18.25
CA ALA A 304 -14.10 -3.82 18.21
C ALA A 304 -12.73 -4.50 18.47
N SER A 305 -12.56 -5.09 19.66
CA SER A 305 -11.32 -5.73 20.14
C SER A 305 -10.75 -6.90 19.29
N GLN A 306 -11.42 -7.25 18.18
CA GLN A 306 -11.03 -8.25 17.18
C GLN A 306 -11.58 -7.86 15.80
N VAL A 307 -10.86 -8.23 14.73
CA VAL A 307 -11.25 -7.97 13.34
C VAL A 307 -11.22 -9.24 12.49
N ASN A 308 -11.96 -9.24 11.39
CA ASN A 308 -11.95 -10.29 10.36
C ASN A 308 -11.43 -9.73 9.04
N ILE A 309 -10.66 -10.52 8.32
CA ILE A 309 -10.31 -10.27 6.91
C ILE A 309 -10.81 -11.46 6.09
N GLN A 310 -11.78 -11.23 5.20
CA GLN A 310 -12.52 -12.29 4.51
C GLN A 310 -13.03 -11.84 3.13
N ASN A 311 -12.74 -12.64 2.10
CA ASN A 311 -13.30 -12.52 0.75
C ASN A 311 -13.54 -13.93 0.16
N GLN A 312 -14.46 -14.09 -0.79
CA GLN A 312 -14.79 -15.39 -1.39
C GLN A 312 -15.05 -15.27 -2.90
N TRP A 313 -15.44 -16.38 -3.55
CA TRP A 313 -15.94 -16.39 -4.93
C TRP A 313 -17.46 -16.46 -5.04
N ASN A 314 -18.14 -17.00 -4.03
CA ASN A 314 -19.60 -16.98 -4.02
C ASN A 314 -20.08 -15.57 -3.65
N LEU A 315 -20.77 -14.90 -4.56
CA LEU A 315 -21.39 -13.60 -4.25
C LEU A 315 -22.58 -13.75 -3.30
N GLY A 316 -23.29 -14.89 -3.23
CA GLY A 316 -24.32 -15.10 -2.19
C GLY A 316 -23.77 -15.08 -0.75
N ASP A 317 -22.44 -15.17 -0.59
CA ASP A 317 -21.74 -14.99 0.69
C ASP A 317 -21.11 -13.58 0.81
N TRP A 318 -21.48 -12.60 -0.03
CA TRP A 318 -20.98 -11.22 0.06
C TRP A 318 -21.21 -10.56 1.43
N PRO A 319 -22.29 -10.86 2.19
CA PRO A 319 -22.45 -10.35 3.56
C PRO A 319 -21.32 -10.79 4.51
N CYS A 320 -20.58 -11.86 4.20
CA CYS A 320 -19.37 -12.28 4.91
C CYS A 320 -18.11 -11.46 4.59
N PHE A 321 -18.13 -10.60 3.57
CA PHE A 321 -16.92 -9.90 3.14
C PHE A 321 -16.51 -8.86 4.18
N SER A 322 -15.24 -8.85 4.58
CA SER A 322 -14.74 -8.00 5.66
C SER A 322 -13.36 -7.45 5.32
N LYS A 323 -13.22 -6.11 5.37
CA LYS A 323 -11.95 -5.39 5.23
C LYS A 323 -11.53 -4.78 6.55
N TYR A 324 -10.23 -4.59 6.74
CA TYR A 324 -9.65 -3.96 7.93
C TYR A 324 -8.87 -2.71 7.56
N TYR A 325 -8.95 -1.65 8.37
CA TYR A 325 -8.25 -0.38 8.19
C TYR A 325 -7.47 -0.04 9.46
N ILE A 326 -6.28 0.56 9.31
CA ILE A 326 -5.43 0.95 10.44
C ILE A 326 -4.53 2.13 10.07
N THR A 327 -4.30 3.05 11.00
CA THR A 327 -3.42 4.21 10.78
C THR A 327 -2.34 4.30 11.85
N PHE A 328 -1.06 4.24 11.45
CA PHE A 328 0.07 4.44 12.35
C PHE A 328 0.62 5.88 12.23
N PRO A 329 0.73 6.64 13.32
CA PRO A 329 1.40 7.94 13.31
C PRO A 329 2.92 7.75 13.14
N LEU A 330 3.57 8.59 12.31
CA LEU A 330 5.01 8.49 12.01
C LEU A 330 5.84 9.67 12.56
N ASP A 331 5.25 10.56 13.33
CA ASP A 331 5.89 11.75 13.92
C ASP A 331 6.99 11.40 14.95
N ALA A 332 6.90 10.22 15.56
CA ALA A 332 7.93 9.67 16.43
C ALA A 332 9.22 9.25 15.69
N LEU A 333 9.20 9.16 14.35
CA LEU A 333 10.39 8.87 13.55
C LEU A 333 11.20 10.18 13.35
N PRO A 334 12.44 10.30 13.86
CA PRO A 334 13.16 11.58 13.85
C PRO A 334 13.37 12.15 12.44
N PRO A 335 13.50 13.48 12.25
CA PRO A 335 13.82 14.06 10.95
C PRO A 335 15.22 13.65 10.46
N GLY A 336 15.40 13.61 9.14
CA GLY A 336 16.69 13.27 8.51
C GLY A 336 17.09 11.80 8.63
N GLN A 337 16.14 10.91 8.88
CA GLN A 337 16.32 9.46 8.85
C GLN A 337 15.80 8.89 7.51
N ALA A 338 16.18 7.65 7.22
CA ALA A 338 15.65 6.85 6.13
C ALA A 338 15.32 5.46 6.66
N VAL A 339 14.21 4.89 6.17
CA VAL A 339 13.78 3.53 6.50
C VAL A 339 14.75 2.53 5.88
N VAL A 340 15.18 1.57 6.68
CA VAL A 340 16.02 0.43 6.25
C VAL A 340 15.16 -0.82 6.13
N SER A 341 14.23 -1.01 7.07
CA SER A 341 13.11 -1.94 6.92
C SER A 341 11.94 -1.48 7.79
N ALA A 342 10.72 -1.86 7.43
CA ALA A 342 9.56 -1.73 8.30
C ALA A 342 8.60 -2.91 8.12
N SER A 343 7.95 -3.35 9.21
CA SER A 343 7.01 -4.46 9.17
C SER A 343 5.80 -4.24 10.06
N LEU A 344 4.61 -4.46 9.52
CA LEU A 344 3.38 -4.63 10.30
C LEU A 344 3.34 -6.07 10.83
N SER A 345 3.08 -6.22 12.11
CA SER A 345 2.79 -7.49 12.80
C SER A 345 1.39 -7.46 13.39
N MET A 346 0.59 -8.50 13.12
CA MET A 346 -0.76 -8.66 13.69
C MET A 346 -0.93 -10.06 14.30
N TYR A 347 -1.59 -10.15 15.46
CA TYR A 347 -1.82 -11.43 16.14
C TYR A 347 -3.06 -12.15 15.60
N HIS A 348 -2.84 -13.14 14.75
CA HIS A 348 -3.85 -14.06 14.24
C HIS A 348 -4.22 -15.10 15.30
N PHE A 349 -5.51 -15.31 15.57
CA PHE A 349 -5.95 -16.19 16.65
C PHE A 349 -7.02 -17.23 16.29
N GLY A 350 -7.58 -17.19 15.09
CA GLY A 350 -8.55 -18.18 14.60
C GLY A 350 -9.06 -17.86 13.20
N ASN A 351 -9.89 -18.73 12.65
CA ASN A 351 -10.46 -18.60 11.30
C ASN A 351 -11.94 -18.99 11.29
N SER A 352 -12.66 -18.55 10.26
CA SER A 352 -13.98 -19.09 9.92
C SER A 352 -13.87 -20.60 9.68
N LEU A 353 -14.78 -21.39 10.28
CA LEU A 353 -14.82 -22.87 10.30
C LEU A 353 -13.43 -23.58 10.23
N PRO A 354 -12.66 -23.67 11.32
CA PRO A 354 -11.27 -24.19 11.32
C PRO A 354 -11.03 -25.63 10.85
N SER A 355 -12.07 -26.41 10.55
CA SER A 355 -11.97 -27.74 9.91
C SER A 355 -11.90 -27.68 8.39
N GLU A 356 -12.35 -26.58 7.78
CA GLU A 356 -12.52 -26.39 6.33
C GLU A 356 -11.94 -25.05 5.85
N ALA A 357 -11.22 -24.36 6.74
CA ALA A 357 -10.48 -23.15 6.43
C ALA A 357 -9.28 -23.44 5.52
N GLU A 358 -9.08 -22.59 4.51
CA GLU A 358 -7.96 -22.65 3.57
C GLU A 358 -6.98 -21.48 3.79
N PRO A 359 -5.72 -21.56 3.33
CA PRO A 359 -4.79 -20.42 3.35
C PRO A 359 -5.34 -19.20 2.60
N SER A 360 -5.12 -18.01 3.14
CA SER A 360 -5.50 -16.73 2.53
C SER A 360 -4.27 -15.91 2.15
N LEU A 361 -4.26 -15.27 0.97
CA LEU A 361 -3.22 -14.32 0.61
C LEU A 361 -3.70 -12.90 0.96
N ILE A 362 -3.43 -12.49 2.20
CA ILE A 362 -3.83 -11.16 2.69
C ILE A 362 -2.85 -10.11 2.17
N GLN A 363 -3.41 -9.15 1.45
CA GLN A 363 -2.75 -8.00 0.85
C GLN A 363 -2.94 -6.77 1.74
N VAL A 364 -1.92 -5.90 1.76
CA VAL A 364 -1.95 -4.60 2.43
C VAL A 364 -1.92 -3.51 1.38
N PHE A 365 -2.75 -2.51 1.57
CA PHE A 365 -2.95 -1.38 0.68
C PHE A 365 -2.63 -0.09 1.41
N THR A 366 -1.98 0.88 0.76
CA THR A 366 -2.00 2.26 1.24
C THR A 366 -3.38 2.88 0.96
N VAL A 367 -3.80 3.86 1.76
CA VAL A 367 -4.98 4.68 1.44
C VAL A 367 -4.63 6.16 1.58
N ALA A 368 -5.09 6.99 0.64
CA ALA A 368 -4.73 8.41 0.59
C ALA A 368 -5.50 9.26 1.62
N SER A 369 -6.80 8.99 1.76
CA SER A 369 -7.71 9.78 2.59
C SER A 369 -7.63 9.41 4.08
N ASP A 370 -7.78 10.44 4.92
CA ASP A 370 -8.01 10.28 6.36
C ASP A 370 -9.42 9.74 6.63
N TRP A 371 -9.61 9.06 7.77
CA TRP A 371 -10.86 8.42 8.16
C TRP A 371 -11.00 8.39 9.68
N ASN A 372 -12.22 8.16 10.19
CA ASN A 372 -12.48 8.12 11.63
C ASN A 372 -13.23 6.84 12.03
N GLU A 373 -12.62 6.08 12.93
CA GLU A 373 -13.12 4.83 13.52
C GLU A 373 -14.60 4.87 13.92
N ASN A 374 -15.07 5.96 14.55
CA ASN A 374 -16.44 6.14 15.05
C ASN A 374 -17.48 6.30 13.91
N SER A 375 -17.05 6.25 12.66
CA SER A 375 -17.87 6.54 11.48
C SER A 375 -17.45 5.77 10.22
N ILE A 376 -16.41 4.94 10.28
CA ILE A 376 -15.96 4.17 9.11
C ILE A 376 -16.92 3.00 8.85
N VAL A 377 -17.43 2.94 7.62
CA VAL A 377 -18.41 1.96 7.14
C VAL A 377 -18.02 1.55 5.73
N TRP A 378 -18.55 0.45 5.20
CA TRP A 378 -18.16 -0.05 3.86
C TRP A 378 -18.32 1.03 2.77
N ASN A 379 -19.39 1.83 2.84
CA ASN A 379 -19.72 2.85 1.86
C ASN A 379 -18.90 4.17 1.96
N ASN A 380 -18.14 4.40 3.03
CA ASN A 380 -17.32 5.61 3.19
C ASN A 380 -15.83 5.34 3.47
N ALA A 381 -15.43 4.08 3.63
CA ALA A 381 -14.05 3.70 3.86
C ALA A 381 -13.16 4.14 2.68
N PRO A 382 -11.96 4.70 2.92
CA PRO A 382 -11.06 5.13 1.87
C PRO A 382 -10.74 4.02 0.86
N ARG A 383 -10.79 4.33 -0.44
CA ARG A 383 -10.40 3.40 -1.50
C ARG A 383 -8.89 3.10 -1.47
N PRO A 384 -8.48 1.91 -1.93
CA PRO A 384 -7.08 1.53 -1.98
C PRO A 384 -6.34 2.41 -2.98
N LEU A 385 -5.23 2.99 -2.52
CA LEU A 385 -4.31 3.76 -3.36
C LEU A 385 -3.38 2.82 -4.11
N GLU A 386 -2.64 1.96 -3.40
CA GLU A 386 -1.72 0.99 -4.00
C GLU A 386 -1.62 -0.27 -3.13
N ASN A 387 -1.65 -1.47 -3.74
CA ASN A 387 -1.36 -2.73 -3.03
C ASN A 387 0.16 -2.89 -2.85
N VAL A 388 0.63 -2.68 -1.63
CA VAL A 388 2.05 -2.51 -1.29
C VAL A 388 2.73 -3.75 -0.71
N ALA A 389 1.97 -4.68 -0.13
CA ALA A 389 2.52 -5.90 0.47
C ALA A 389 1.53 -7.06 0.45
N ARG A 390 2.00 -8.31 0.60
CA ARG A 390 1.14 -9.49 0.72
C ARG A 390 1.84 -10.66 1.43
N THR A 391 1.09 -11.37 2.28
CA THR A 391 1.59 -12.51 3.05
C THR A 391 0.53 -13.61 3.11
N TRP A 392 0.96 -14.86 2.92
CA TRP A 392 0.11 -16.04 3.11
C TRP A 392 -0.18 -16.29 4.60
N VAL A 393 -1.45 -16.53 4.92
CA VAL A 393 -1.93 -16.82 6.27
C VAL A 393 -2.53 -18.21 6.28
N ASP A 394 -1.74 -19.22 6.68
CA ASP A 394 -2.26 -20.57 6.88
C ASP A 394 -3.21 -20.59 8.08
N PRO A 395 -4.32 -21.35 8.03
CA PRO A 395 -5.25 -21.46 9.13
C PRO A 395 -4.62 -21.94 10.44
N ILE A 396 -5.16 -21.47 11.56
CA ILE A 396 -4.93 -22.07 12.88
C ILE A 396 -5.89 -23.27 13.04
N PRO A 397 -5.40 -24.51 13.25
CA PRO A 397 -6.28 -25.66 13.47
C PRO A 397 -7.13 -25.53 14.74
N ALA A 398 -8.22 -26.30 14.83
CA ALA A 398 -9.07 -26.31 16.02
C ALA A 398 -8.27 -26.64 17.30
N GLY A 399 -8.28 -25.73 18.29
CA GLY A 399 -7.49 -25.83 19.52
C GLY A 399 -6.01 -25.42 19.39
N GLY A 400 -5.58 -24.93 18.22
CA GLY A 400 -4.24 -24.39 18.00
C GLY A 400 -3.99 -23.06 18.71
N SER A 401 -2.71 -22.72 18.88
CA SER A 401 -2.30 -21.41 19.42
C SER A 401 -2.29 -20.33 18.35
N GLY A 402 -2.63 -19.09 18.74
CA GLY A 402 -2.48 -17.92 17.87
C GLY A 402 -1.01 -17.60 17.55
N LYS A 403 -0.78 -16.99 16.39
CA LYS A 403 0.53 -16.67 15.82
C LYS A 403 0.56 -15.23 15.31
N PHE A 404 1.73 -14.59 15.31
CA PHE A 404 1.89 -13.34 14.57
C PHE A 404 2.02 -13.63 13.07
N VAL A 405 1.35 -12.81 12.26
CA VAL A 405 1.57 -12.68 10.82
C VAL A 405 2.28 -11.36 10.59
N THR A 406 3.19 -11.32 9.62
CA THR A 406 3.97 -10.11 9.29
C THR A 406 3.86 -9.74 7.82
N TRP A 407 3.93 -8.44 7.52
CA TRP A 407 4.01 -7.89 6.17
C TRP A 407 5.14 -6.86 6.12
N ASP A 408 6.00 -6.93 5.10
CA ASP A 408 7.02 -5.90 4.83
C ASP A 408 6.32 -4.65 4.27
N LEU A 409 6.43 -3.54 4.99
CA LEU A 409 5.87 -2.23 4.60
C LEU A 409 6.96 -1.18 4.37
N SER A 410 8.22 -1.61 4.13
CA SER A 410 9.38 -0.72 4.07
C SER A 410 9.22 0.41 3.05
N ALA A 411 8.66 0.12 1.86
CA ALA A 411 8.34 1.13 0.85
C ALA A 411 7.27 2.12 1.32
N ALA A 412 6.13 1.62 1.81
CA ALA A 412 5.00 2.44 2.22
C ALA A 412 5.33 3.35 3.42
N VAL A 413 6.14 2.87 4.38
CA VAL A 413 6.63 3.68 5.50
C VAL A 413 7.64 4.72 5.02
N ALA A 414 8.55 4.37 4.10
CA ALA A 414 9.50 5.33 3.54
C ALA A 414 8.79 6.48 2.80
N GLU A 415 7.77 6.17 2.00
CA GLU A 415 6.96 7.15 1.29
C GLU A 415 6.11 8.01 2.24
N ALA A 416 5.36 7.39 3.16
CA ALA A 416 4.52 8.12 4.10
C ALA A 416 5.34 9.10 4.97
N TYR A 417 6.49 8.64 5.50
CA TYR A 417 7.42 9.50 6.23
C TYR A 417 8.01 10.62 5.37
N ALA A 418 8.45 10.32 4.14
CA ALA A 418 9.00 11.34 3.23
C ALA A 418 7.98 12.43 2.88
N ASN A 419 6.69 12.07 2.79
CA ASN A 419 5.57 12.98 2.58
C ASN A 419 5.02 13.63 3.87
N GLY A 420 5.63 13.36 5.04
CA GLY A 420 5.18 13.87 6.34
C GLY A 420 3.78 13.41 6.75
N GLN A 421 3.35 12.24 6.29
CA GLN A 421 2.03 11.65 6.55
C GLN A 421 2.11 10.50 7.57
N PRO A 422 1.01 10.20 8.30
CA PRO A 422 0.87 8.91 8.95
C PRO A 422 0.73 7.79 7.91
N LEU A 423 1.12 6.57 8.28
CA LEU A 423 0.92 5.38 7.45
C LEU A 423 -0.54 4.92 7.58
N ARG A 424 -1.38 5.26 6.61
CA ARG A 424 -2.78 4.81 6.53
C ARG A 424 -2.86 3.56 5.65
N LEU A 425 -3.44 2.48 6.18
CA LEU A 425 -3.53 1.18 5.53
C LEU A 425 -4.96 0.67 5.45
N ALA A 426 -5.21 -0.14 4.42
CA ALA A 426 -6.28 -1.14 4.39
C ALA A 426 -5.68 -2.55 4.22
N LEU A 427 -6.39 -3.59 4.67
CA LEU A 427 -6.02 -4.98 4.51
C LEU A 427 -7.22 -5.80 4.01
N TYR A 428 -6.98 -6.61 2.97
CA TYR A 428 -8.01 -7.43 2.32
C TYR A 428 -7.38 -8.62 1.57
N SER A 429 -8.19 -9.54 1.04
CA SER A 429 -7.72 -10.65 0.20
C SER A 429 -8.55 -10.79 -1.07
N ALA A 430 -8.05 -11.56 -2.04
CA ALA A 430 -8.72 -11.87 -3.29
C ALA A 430 -9.35 -13.27 -3.30
N ASP A 431 -9.40 -13.94 -2.14
CA ASP A 431 -9.64 -15.38 -1.98
C ASP A 431 -10.94 -15.90 -2.62
N ASN A 432 -10.98 -17.18 -2.95
CA ASN A 432 -12.16 -17.88 -3.47
C ASN A 432 -12.87 -18.80 -2.46
N ALA A 433 -12.16 -19.29 -1.44
CA ALA A 433 -12.68 -20.30 -0.52
C ALA A 433 -13.72 -19.73 0.46
N MET A 434 -14.78 -20.51 0.75
CA MET A 434 -15.87 -20.07 1.64
C MET A 434 -15.37 -19.74 3.06
N HIS A 435 -14.48 -20.57 3.59
CA HIS A 435 -13.94 -20.42 4.95
C HIS A 435 -12.58 -19.70 4.97
N SER A 436 -12.43 -18.69 4.10
CA SER A 436 -11.25 -17.84 4.02
C SER A 436 -11.04 -16.94 5.24
N GLY A 437 -12.10 -16.55 5.97
CA GLY A 437 -12.01 -15.55 7.05
C GLY A 437 -10.91 -15.80 8.08
N LYS A 438 -10.05 -14.80 8.30
CA LYS A 438 -8.94 -14.83 9.28
C LYS A 438 -9.19 -13.78 10.37
N TYR A 439 -9.25 -14.23 11.62
CA TYR A 439 -9.44 -13.37 12.79
C TYR A 439 -8.11 -12.89 13.37
N PHE A 440 -8.04 -11.59 13.64
CA PHE A 440 -6.88 -10.91 14.22
C PHE A 440 -7.29 -10.05 15.43
N ALA A 441 -6.37 -9.87 16.37
CA ALA A 441 -6.56 -8.94 17.47
C ALA A 441 -6.45 -7.48 16.98
N ALA A 442 -7.39 -6.65 17.40
CA ALA A 442 -7.42 -5.21 17.12
C ALA A 442 -6.69 -4.40 18.19
N SER A 443 -6.68 -3.08 18.05
CA SER A 443 -6.09 -2.15 19.01
C SER A 443 -6.79 -2.21 20.37
N GLU A 444 -8.11 -2.40 20.43
CA GLU A 444 -8.88 -2.49 21.69
C GLU A 444 -8.79 -3.89 22.32
N THR A 445 -7.91 -4.76 21.83
CA THR A 445 -7.70 -6.08 22.41
C THR A 445 -7.19 -6.01 23.85
N PHE A 446 -7.74 -6.86 24.72
CA PHE A 446 -7.50 -6.84 26.16
C PHE A 446 -6.07 -7.24 26.58
N ASN A 447 -5.27 -7.78 25.66
CA ASN A 447 -3.85 -8.05 25.87
C ASN A 447 -3.01 -7.11 24.98
N PRO A 448 -2.41 -6.03 25.53
CA PRO A 448 -1.64 -5.07 24.75
C PRO A 448 -0.53 -5.68 23.89
N GLU A 449 0.08 -6.78 24.32
CA GLU A 449 1.15 -7.48 23.57
C GLU A 449 0.68 -8.00 22.20
N ARG A 450 -0.63 -8.20 22.01
CA ARG A 450 -1.24 -8.73 20.78
C ARG A 450 -1.72 -7.66 19.81
N ARG A 451 -1.69 -6.39 20.20
CA ARG A 451 -2.13 -5.25 19.38
C ARG A 451 -1.34 -5.19 18.06
N PRO A 452 -1.96 -4.71 16.97
CA PRO A 452 -1.26 -4.39 15.73
C PRO A 452 -0.01 -3.54 16.03
N THR A 453 1.12 -3.94 15.46
CA THR A 453 2.42 -3.34 15.76
C THR A 453 3.16 -3.03 14.48
N LEU A 454 3.57 -1.78 14.27
CA LEU A 454 4.49 -1.37 13.22
C LEU A 454 5.89 -1.22 13.82
N GLU A 455 6.83 -2.07 13.38
CA GLU A 455 8.25 -1.93 13.71
C GLU A 455 8.99 -1.31 12.53
N ILE A 456 9.84 -0.31 12.79
CA ILE A 456 10.60 0.44 11.77
C ILE A 456 12.06 0.46 12.19
N THR A 457 12.94 -0.19 11.42
CA THR A 457 14.40 -0.03 11.54
C THR A 457 14.86 1.07 10.60
N TYR A 458 15.62 2.03 11.11
CA TYR A 458 16.03 3.23 10.38
C TYR A 458 17.49 3.62 10.64
N GLY A 459 18.01 4.48 9.77
CA GLY A 459 19.33 5.09 9.90
C GLY A 459 19.35 6.50 9.31
N SER A 460 20.42 7.23 9.58
CA SER A 460 20.58 8.61 9.10
C SER A 460 20.58 8.68 7.56
N ALA A 461 19.76 9.53 6.95
CA ALA A 461 19.60 9.62 5.48
C ALA A 461 20.73 10.39 4.77
N TYR A 462 21.54 11.14 5.52
CA TYR A 462 22.61 11.99 5.00
C TYR A 462 23.84 11.91 5.91
N GLY A 463 25.01 11.69 5.32
CA GLY A 463 26.26 11.64 6.05
C GLY A 463 27.20 10.58 5.50
N PHE A 464 27.90 9.89 6.39
CA PHE A 464 28.82 8.83 6.02
C PHE A 464 28.87 7.75 7.11
N THR A 465 29.32 6.57 6.72
CA THR A 465 29.76 5.50 7.61
C THR A 465 31.30 5.43 7.62
N VAL A 466 31.88 4.91 8.70
CA VAL A 466 33.33 4.65 8.79
C VAL A 466 33.54 3.26 9.37
N SER A 467 34.33 2.44 8.70
CA SER A 467 34.66 1.07 9.10
C SER A 467 36.16 0.80 9.01
N VAL A 468 36.61 -0.31 9.60
CA VAL A 468 37.99 -0.82 9.53
C VAL A 468 37.96 -2.33 9.73
N ASP A 469 38.62 -3.08 8.86
CA ASP A 469 38.56 -4.55 8.84
C ASP A 469 39.10 -5.20 10.12
N GLN A 470 40.02 -4.54 10.80
CA GLN A 470 40.65 -4.99 12.05
C GLN A 470 40.67 -3.83 13.07
N VAL A 471 39.61 -3.74 13.89
CA VAL A 471 39.53 -2.75 14.99
C VAL A 471 40.61 -2.96 16.07
N VAL A 472 41.16 -4.17 16.19
CA VAL A 472 42.31 -4.48 17.07
C VAL A 472 43.50 -4.93 16.22
N GLN A 473 44.65 -4.31 16.41
CA GLN A 473 45.93 -4.76 15.85
C GLN A 473 46.93 -5.07 16.97
N THR A 474 47.93 -5.90 16.67
CA THR A 474 49.01 -6.24 17.61
C THR A 474 50.32 -5.56 17.25
N ALA A 475 51.14 -5.22 18.25
CA ALA A 475 52.50 -4.75 18.05
C ALA A 475 53.44 -5.22 19.16
N VAL A 476 54.74 -5.32 18.84
CA VAL A 476 55.79 -5.45 19.86
C VAL A 476 56.07 -4.08 20.52
N PRO A 477 56.57 -4.04 21.76
CA PRO A 477 56.89 -2.79 22.45
C PRO A 477 57.79 -1.86 21.61
N GLY A 478 57.33 -0.63 21.37
CA GLY A 478 58.07 0.39 20.61
C GLY A 478 57.79 0.41 19.10
N SER A 479 57.05 -0.58 18.59
CA SER A 479 56.60 -0.62 17.19
C SER A 479 55.24 0.03 16.99
N SER A 480 54.76 0.05 15.73
CA SER A 480 53.47 0.60 15.33
C SER A 480 52.61 -0.40 14.57
N ALA A 481 51.30 -0.17 14.59
CA ALA A 481 50.34 -0.82 13.68
C ALA A 481 49.64 0.21 12.79
N GLN A 482 49.16 -0.25 11.63
CA GLN A 482 48.39 0.54 10.68
C GLN A 482 46.94 0.04 10.63
N TYR A 483 46.02 0.98 10.43
CA TYR A 483 44.58 0.76 10.36
C TYR A 483 44.08 1.50 9.12
N GLU A 484 43.53 0.79 8.14
CA GLU A 484 42.88 1.42 6.99
C GLU A 484 41.41 1.64 7.31
N LEU A 485 41.01 2.92 7.44
CA LEU A 485 39.63 3.31 7.68
C LEU A 485 38.95 3.54 6.35
N THR A 486 37.92 2.76 6.03
CA THR A 486 37.07 2.96 4.87
C THR A 486 35.94 3.91 5.22
N VAL A 487 35.67 4.89 4.35
CA VAL A 487 34.58 5.85 4.47
C VAL A 487 33.66 5.71 3.26
N LEU A 488 32.39 5.41 3.51
CA LEU A 488 31.35 5.32 2.48
C LEU A 488 30.31 6.42 2.68
N PRO A 489 29.80 7.05 1.60
CA PRO A 489 28.72 8.02 1.72
C PRO A 489 27.43 7.34 2.14
N THR A 490 26.56 8.12 2.79
CA THR A 490 25.19 7.76 3.14
C THR A 490 24.26 8.79 2.52
N GLY A 491 23.37 8.35 1.64
CA GLY A 491 22.60 9.23 0.76
C GLY A 491 23.51 10.00 -0.21
N GLY A 492 23.08 11.19 -0.64
CA GLY A 492 23.80 12.06 -1.59
C GLY A 492 25.03 12.79 -1.03
N PHE A 493 25.67 12.29 0.03
CA PHE A 493 26.78 12.96 0.70
C PHE A 493 28.07 12.92 -0.14
N GLY A 494 28.55 14.09 -0.57
CA GLY A 494 29.76 14.25 -1.38
C GLY A 494 30.85 15.13 -0.76
N THR A 495 30.74 15.50 0.52
CA THR A 495 31.66 16.44 1.16
C THR A 495 32.91 15.75 1.71
N ALA A 496 34.08 16.38 1.60
CA ALA A 496 35.31 15.84 2.15
C ALA A 496 35.30 15.78 3.70
N VAL A 497 35.53 14.58 4.25
CA VAL A 497 35.64 14.36 5.71
C VAL A 497 37.09 14.50 6.20
N THR A 498 37.25 14.91 7.44
CA THR A 498 38.53 15.09 8.15
C THR A 498 38.61 14.14 9.34
N PHE A 499 39.82 13.82 9.81
CA PHE A 499 40.08 12.80 10.84
C PHE A 499 40.88 13.42 12.00
N GLN A 500 40.48 13.15 13.24
CA GLN A 500 41.08 13.70 14.46
C GLN A 500 41.16 12.63 15.56
N ALA A 501 42.18 12.69 16.41
CA ALA A 501 42.35 11.81 17.58
C ALA A 501 42.38 12.66 18.86
N ASN A 502 41.19 13.01 19.36
CA ASN A 502 41.03 14.06 20.37
C ASN A 502 41.39 13.62 21.81
N SER A 503 41.52 12.32 22.07
CA SER A 503 41.88 11.75 23.38
C SER A 503 42.80 10.54 23.23
N VAL A 504 44.08 10.81 22.96
CA VAL A 504 45.12 9.77 22.85
C VAL A 504 45.56 9.27 24.23
N PRO A 505 45.54 7.95 24.52
CA PRO A 505 46.03 7.40 25.79
C PRO A 505 47.55 7.55 25.98
N SER A 506 47.98 7.71 27.23
CA SER A 506 49.41 7.67 27.58
C SER A 506 50.03 6.32 27.18
N GLY A 507 51.16 6.37 26.45
CA GLY A 507 51.87 5.19 25.97
C GLY A 507 51.75 4.94 24.47
N VAL A 508 50.89 5.68 23.75
CA VAL A 508 50.79 5.66 22.29
C VAL A 508 50.83 7.05 21.67
N ASN A 509 51.38 7.13 20.46
CA ASN A 509 51.27 8.28 19.55
C ASN A 509 50.38 7.90 18.36
N VAL A 510 49.63 8.85 17.80
CA VAL A 510 48.77 8.64 16.63
C VAL A 510 49.23 9.53 15.49
N THR A 511 49.46 8.95 14.31
CA THR A 511 49.81 9.66 13.08
C THR A 511 48.68 9.52 12.08
N ILE A 512 48.09 10.66 11.70
CA ILE A 512 47.06 10.79 10.67
C ILE A 512 47.66 11.61 9.52
N PRO A 513 47.75 11.08 8.28
CA PRO A 513 48.25 11.84 7.14
C PRO A 513 47.37 13.08 6.86
N PRO A 514 47.94 14.20 6.37
CA PRO A 514 47.17 15.40 6.04
C PRO A 514 46.15 15.15 4.91
N GLY A 515 45.24 16.12 4.72
CA GLY A 515 44.15 16.05 3.74
C GLY A 515 42.93 15.25 4.21
N GLY A 516 41.75 15.60 3.68
CA GLY A 516 40.52 14.85 3.91
C GLY A 516 40.34 13.64 2.99
N VAL A 517 39.18 13.00 3.08
CA VAL A 517 38.69 11.97 2.14
C VAL A 517 37.31 12.41 1.64
N THR A 518 37.13 12.50 0.33
CA THR A 518 35.78 12.62 -0.25
C THR A 518 35.23 11.18 -0.37
N PRO A 519 34.09 10.83 0.25
CA PRO A 519 33.56 9.48 0.14
C PRO A 519 33.07 9.18 -1.29
N PRO A 520 33.18 7.92 -1.79
CA PRO A 520 33.83 6.78 -1.14
C PRO A 520 35.37 6.85 -1.22
N GLY A 521 36.05 6.43 -0.15
CA GLY A 521 37.52 6.35 -0.11
C GLY A 521 38.04 5.84 1.24
N SER A 522 39.36 5.71 1.38
CA SER A 522 40.00 5.21 2.61
C SER A 522 41.07 6.15 3.19
N LYS A 523 41.43 5.93 4.46
CA LYS A 523 42.47 6.67 5.18
C LYS A 523 43.27 5.74 6.09
N THR A 524 44.56 5.57 5.80
CA THR A 524 45.46 4.85 6.71
C THR A 524 45.84 5.71 7.92
N ILE A 525 45.61 5.21 9.13
CA ILE A 525 46.06 5.80 10.40
C ILE A 525 47.11 4.87 11.02
N THR A 526 48.17 5.44 11.59
CA THR A 526 49.23 4.68 12.29
C THR A 526 49.20 4.97 13.78
N ILE A 527 49.18 3.92 14.61
CA ILE A 527 49.32 4.04 16.08
C ILE A 527 50.67 3.41 16.48
N SER A 528 51.49 4.18 17.19
CA SER A 528 52.86 3.80 17.57
C SER A 528 53.00 3.72 19.09
N HIS A 529 53.52 2.62 19.62
CA HIS A 529 53.78 2.47 21.06
C HIS A 529 55.04 3.25 21.47
N THR A 530 54.98 4.05 22.55
CA THR A 530 56.08 4.95 22.92
C THR A 530 57.10 4.34 23.90
N ASN A 531 56.83 3.15 24.45
CA ASN A 531 57.73 2.48 25.41
C ASN A 531 58.30 1.16 24.84
N PRO A 532 59.54 1.14 24.32
CA PRO A 532 60.18 -0.09 23.83
C PRO A 532 60.60 -1.07 24.94
N SER A 533 60.58 -0.65 26.21
CA SER A 533 60.99 -1.47 27.36
C SER A 533 59.83 -2.15 28.11
N GLN A 534 58.61 -2.07 27.58
CA GLN A 534 57.42 -2.61 28.24
C GLN A 534 57.39 -4.15 28.21
N THR A 535 57.36 -4.77 29.38
CA THR A 535 57.30 -6.23 29.54
C THR A 535 55.88 -6.77 29.79
N VAL A 536 54.99 -5.95 30.35
CA VAL A 536 53.59 -6.33 30.64
C VAL A 536 52.69 -6.01 29.44
N GLY A 537 51.73 -6.89 29.13
CA GLY A 537 50.76 -6.66 28.07
C GLY A 537 49.86 -5.44 28.34
N GLY A 538 49.60 -4.63 27.31
CA GLY A 538 48.78 -3.42 27.41
C GLY A 538 47.86 -3.22 26.21
N LEU A 539 46.63 -2.76 26.44
CA LEU A 539 45.63 -2.49 25.41
C LEU A 539 45.32 -0.98 25.40
N TYR A 540 45.61 -0.32 24.28
CA TYR A 540 45.45 1.14 24.12
C TYR A 540 44.26 1.43 23.22
N ALA A 541 43.21 2.00 23.79
CA ALA A 541 41.97 2.36 23.10
C ALA A 541 42.04 3.81 22.58
N VAL A 542 42.11 3.99 21.26
CA VAL A 542 42.29 5.28 20.58
C VAL A 542 41.01 5.65 19.82
N PRO A 543 40.20 6.59 20.32
CA PRO A 543 39.05 7.10 19.58
C PRO A 543 39.52 8.02 18.43
N ILE A 544 39.07 7.70 17.21
CA ILE A 544 39.20 8.52 16.02
C ILE A 544 37.85 9.13 15.70
N THR A 545 37.76 10.45 15.75
CA THR A 545 36.59 11.21 15.30
C THR A 545 36.79 11.62 13.84
N VAL A 546 35.80 11.34 13.02
CA VAL A 546 35.73 11.69 11.60
C VAL A 546 34.61 12.72 11.42
N SER A 547 34.84 13.78 10.65
CA SER A 547 33.91 14.92 10.58
C SER A 547 33.89 15.59 9.22
N GLY A 548 32.69 15.85 8.68
CA GLY A 548 32.47 16.59 7.44
C GLY A 548 31.00 17.04 7.33
N ASP A 549 30.79 18.27 6.85
CA ASP A 549 29.46 18.89 6.67
C ASP A 549 28.52 18.78 7.89
N GLY A 550 29.04 19.13 9.08
CA GLY A 550 28.32 19.03 10.36
C GLY A 550 28.15 17.59 10.90
N VAL A 551 28.19 16.57 10.04
CA VAL A 551 28.12 15.16 10.44
C VAL A 551 29.43 14.72 11.11
N GLN A 552 29.31 14.03 12.24
CA GLN A 552 30.42 13.38 12.93
C GLN A 552 30.16 11.90 13.16
N ARG A 553 31.23 11.11 13.13
CA ARG A 553 31.28 9.68 13.51
C ARG A 553 32.53 9.46 14.35
N THR A 554 32.49 8.59 15.35
CA THR A 554 33.67 8.20 16.13
C THR A 554 33.76 6.68 16.20
N LEU A 555 34.95 6.13 15.94
CA LEU A 555 35.29 4.72 16.14
C LEU A 555 36.49 4.60 17.07
N THR A 556 36.62 3.48 17.78
CA THR A 556 37.77 3.22 18.65
C THR A 556 38.66 2.16 18.04
N LEU A 557 39.89 2.55 17.72
CA LEU A 557 40.96 1.63 17.32
C LEU A 557 41.68 1.11 18.56
N TYR A 558 42.11 -0.14 18.54
CA TYR A 558 42.79 -0.77 19.66
C TYR A 558 44.18 -1.28 19.26
N LEU A 559 45.21 -0.84 19.97
CA LEU A 559 46.56 -1.42 19.86
C LEU A 559 46.80 -2.35 21.04
N LEU A 560 47.06 -3.63 20.78
CA LEU A 560 47.46 -4.61 21.78
C LEU A 560 48.98 -4.81 21.73
N VAL A 561 49.67 -4.36 22.78
CA VAL A 561 51.14 -4.44 22.89
C VAL A 561 51.51 -5.56 23.85
N ASN A 562 52.37 -6.48 23.40
CA ASN A 562 52.88 -7.63 24.17
C ASN A 562 51.81 -8.45 24.91
N GLY A 563 50.64 -8.64 24.28
CA GLY A 563 49.55 -9.49 24.78
C GLY A 563 48.97 -10.36 23.66
N SER A 564 48.31 -11.46 24.04
CA SER A 564 47.71 -12.41 23.10
C SER A 564 46.20 -12.18 22.94
N GLN A 565 45.70 -12.26 21.71
CA GLN A 565 44.27 -12.43 21.45
C GLN A 565 43.91 -13.92 21.59
N THR A 566 42.81 -14.22 22.30
CA THR A 566 42.26 -15.57 22.41
C THR A 566 40.83 -15.54 21.88
N PHE A 567 40.62 -16.10 20.69
CA PHE A 567 39.30 -16.24 20.11
C PHE A 567 38.58 -17.43 20.75
N LEU A 568 37.46 -17.18 21.42
CA LEU A 568 36.55 -18.24 21.86
C LEU A 568 35.71 -18.70 20.65
N PRO A 569 35.49 -20.01 20.46
CA PRO A 569 34.62 -20.50 19.39
C PRO A 569 33.17 -20.05 19.64
N LEU A 570 32.45 -19.65 18.58
CA LEU A 570 31.01 -19.42 18.68
C LEU A 570 30.30 -20.73 19.01
N THR A 571 29.77 -20.83 20.23
CA THR A 571 28.74 -21.82 20.57
C THR A 571 27.40 -21.30 20.07
N GLN A 572 27.07 -21.60 18.81
CA GLN A 572 25.72 -21.44 18.30
C GLN A 572 24.78 -22.35 19.13
N ARG A 573 23.59 -21.84 19.46
CA ARG A 573 22.57 -22.48 20.31
C ARG A 573 21.20 -22.31 19.69
#